data_AF-A0A5J5CQJ0-F1
#
_entry.id   AF-A0A5J5CQJ0-F1
#
_cell.length_a   1.000
_cell.length_b   1.000
_cell.length_c   1.000
_cell.angle_alpha   90.00
_cell.angle_beta   90.00
_cell.angle_gamma   90.00
#
_symmetry.space_group_name_H-M   'P 1'
#
loop_
_entity.id
_entity.type
_entity.pdbx_description
1 polymer ?
#
loop_
_entity_poly.entity_id
_entity_poly.type
_entity_poly.pdbx_seq_one_letter_code
_entity_poly.pdbx_strand_id
1 'polypeptide(L)'
;MVGFDDLDGAARQHGFMQRQFGAMMQPGVNKFSLRMFGSQKAVEKEQERVQTAGYWIIHPYSDFRFYWDLIMLIMMMGNLIIIPVGITFFSEQTTTTWLVFNVASDTIFLVDLVMNFRTGIVNEESSEIILDPKVIKMNYLKSWFVVDFLSSIPVDYIFLIVEKGFDSEVYKTARALRIVRFTKILSLLRLLRLSRLIRYIHQWEEV
;
A
#
# COMPACT_ATOMS: atom_id res chain seq x y z
N MET A 1 31.55 2.66 33.99
CA MET A 1 32.04 2.82 32.61
C MET A 1 31.29 1.85 31.68
N VAL A 2 29.96 1.90 31.71
CA VAL A 2 29.07 1.06 30.89
C VAL A 2 28.10 2.05 30.27
N GLY A 3 28.18 2.28 28.96
CA GLY A 3 27.27 3.23 28.30
C GLY A 3 27.78 3.90 27.02
N PHE A 4 29.07 3.76 26.66
CA PHE A 4 29.58 4.26 25.37
C PHE A 4 29.62 3.17 24.29
N ASP A 5 30.01 1.94 24.64
CA ASP A 5 30.09 0.83 23.66
C ASP A 5 28.69 0.35 23.17
N ASP A 6 27.66 0.45 24.01
CA ASP A 6 26.29 0.06 23.66
C ASP A 6 25.63 1.05 22.67
N LEU A 7 25.97 2.34 22.75
CA LEU A 7 25.48 3.37 21.83
C LEU A 7 26.11 3.22 20.43
N ASP A 8 27.38 2.84 20.39
CA ASP A 8 28.14 2.57 19.17
C ASP A 8 27.67 1.30 18.44
N GLY A 9 27.27 0.28 19.19
CA GLY A 9 26.67 -0.95 18.66
C GLY A 9 25.30 -0.70 18.04
N ALA A 10 24.43 0.03 18.75
CA ALA A 10 23.09 0.38 18.28
C ALA A 10 23.13 1.29 17.03
N ALA A 11 24.03 2.27 16.99
CA ALA A 11 24.20 3.15 15.83
C ALA A 11 24.71 2.39 14.59
N ARG A 12 25.66 1.46 14.77
CA ARG A 12 26.14 0.58 13.69
C ARG A 12 25.05 -0.36 13.17
N GLN A 13 24.23 -0.92 14.07
CA GLN A 13 23.13 -1.80 13.70
C GLN A 13 22.02 -1.06 12.94
N HIS A 14 21.68 0.16 13.36
CA HIS A 14 20.75 1.03 12.61
C HIS A 14 21.27 1.36 11.21
N GLY A 15 22.56 1.70 11.08
CA GLY A 15 23.18 1.94 9.78
C GLY A 15 23.19 0.70 8.88
N PHE A 16 23.41 -0.48 9.45
CA PHE A 16 23.38 -1.76 8.71
C PHE A 16 21.98 -2.08 8.19
N MET A 17 20.95 -2.03 9.06
CA MET A 17 19.56 -2.29 8.68
C MET A 17 19.07 -1.30 7.61
N GLN A 18 19.46 -0.03 7.73
CA GLN A 18 19.11 1.00 6.74
C GLN A 18 19.77 0.75 5.39
N ARG A 19 21.02 0.27 5.36
CA ARG A 19 21.70 -0.11 4.12
C ARG A 19 21.07 -1.34 3.47
N GLN A 20 20.75 -2.36 4.27
CA GLN A 20 20.12 -3.58 3.77
C GLN A 20 18.72 -3.29 3.21
N PHE A 21 17.93 -2.48 3.90
CA PHE A 21 16.62 -2.06 3.42
C PHE A 21 16.71 -1.15 2.17
N GLY A 22 17.71 -0.26 2.14
CA GLY A 22 18.05 0.54 0.96
C GLY A 22 18.42 -0.31 -0.26
N ALA A 23 19.17 -1.40 -0.06
CA ALA A 23 19.52 -2.33 -1.12
C ALA A 23 18.30 -3.10 -1.65
N MET A 24 17.34 -3.45 -0.78
CA MET A 24 16.13 -4.17 -1.17
C MET A 24 15.19 -3.33 -2.07
N MET A 25 15.28 -1.98 -1.99
CA MET A 25 14.51 -1.06 -2.83
C MET A 25 15.10 -0.87 -4.24
N GLN A 26 16.32 -1.39 -4.49
CA GLN A 26 16.99 -1.34 -5.78
C GLN A 26 16.74 -2.64 -6.57
N PRO A 27 16.90 -2.64 -7.90
CA PRO A 27 16.81 -3.89 -8.66
C PRO A 27 17.96 -4.83 -8.30
N GLY A 28 17.65 -6.02 -7.80
CA GLY A 28 18.64 -7.05 -7.51
C GLY A 28 19.22 -7.65 -8.80
N VAL A 29 20.46 -8.16 -8.75
CA VAL A 29 21.06 -8.91 -9.87
C VAL A 29 20.49 -10.32 -9.87
N ASN A 30 19.50 -10.57 -10.71
CA ASN A 30 18.80 -11.84 -10.84
C ASN A 30 18.53 -12.15 -12.31
N LYS A 31 18.02 -13.35 -12.61
CA LYS A 31 17.76 -13.78 -14.00
C LYS A 31 16.78 -12.84 -14.72
N PHE A 32 15.86 -12.22 -14.00
CA PHE A 32 14.89 -11.29 -14.55
C PHE A 32 15.55 -9.94 -14.90
N SER A 33 16.29 -9.32 -13.97
CA SER A 33 16.98 -8.05 -14.25
C SER A 33 18.03 -8.18 -15.34
N LEU A 34 18.72 -9.32 -15.44
CA LEU A 34 19.63 -9.59 -16.57
C LEU A 34 18.91 -9.71 -17.91
N ARG A 35 17.66 -10.19 -17.95
CA ARG A 35 16.84 -10.20 -19.16
C ARG A 35 16.35 -8.80 -19.53
N MET A 36 15.94 -8.00 -18.54
CA MET A 36 15.42 -6.65 -18.75
C MET A 36 16.53 -5.65 -19.16
N PHE A 37 17.65 -5.66 -18.45
CA PHE A 37 18.74 -4.70 -18.63
C PHE A 37 19.90 -5.26 -19.50
N GLY A 38 19.87 -6.55 -19.83
CA GLY A 38 20.81 -7.22 -20.74
C GLY A 38 22.15 -7.64 -20.12
N SER A 39 22.70 -6.86 -19.19
CA SER A 39 23.99 -7.17 -18.55
C SER A 39 24.03 -6.74 -17.09
N GLN A 40 24.90 -7.37 -16.29
CA GLN A 40 25.10 -6.99 -14.90
C GLN A 40 25.55 -5.52 -14.76
N LYS A 41 26.43 -5.05 -15.66
CA LYS A 41 26.89 -3.65 -15.68
C LYS A 41 25.75 -2.66 -15.92
N ALA A 42 24.74 -3.04 -16.70
CA ALA A 42 23.55 -2.21 -16.90
C ALA A 42 22.66 -2.18 -15.65
N VAL A 43 22.53 -3.29 -14.93
CA VAL A 43 21.83 -3.35 -13.63
C VAL A 43 22.53 -2.46 -12.60
N GLU A 44 23.87 -2.51 -12.52
CA GLU A 44 24.65 -1.65 -11.62
C GLU A 44 24.45 -0.16 -11.94
N LYS A 45 24.47 0.21 -13.22
CA LYS A 45 24.15 1.59 -13.65
C LYS A 45 22.73 2.01 -13.24
N GLU A 46 21.77 1.08 -13.29
CA GLU A 46 20.40 1.36 -12.84
C GLU A 46 20.31 1.50 -11.32
N GLN A 47 21.06 0.71 -10.56
CA GLN A 47 21.18 0.87 -9.11
C GLN A 47 21.73 2.25 -8.72
N GLU A 48 22.75 2.74 -9.43
CA GLU A 48 23.29 4.10 -9.26
C GLU A 48 22.22 5.17 -9.56
N ARG A 49 21.40 4.95 -10.59
CA ARG A 49 20.30 5.86 -10.93
C ARG A 49 19.24 5.91 -9.83
N VAL A 50 18.89 4.78 -9.23
CA VAL A 50 17.97 4.74 -8.06
C VAL A 50 18.55 5.50 -6.87
N GLN A 51 19.84 5.34 -6.59
CA GLN A 51 20.51 6.03 -5.49
C GLN A 51 20.54 7.55 -5.66
N THR A 52 20.60 8.02 -6.91
CA THR A 52 20.62 9.46 -7.24
C THR A 52 19.22 10.06 -7.42
N ALA A 53 18.18 9.24 -7.62
CA ALA A 53 16.81 9.70 -7.83
C ALA A 53 16.15 10.33 -6.58
N GLY A 54 16.62 9.97 -5.39
CA GLY A 54 16.20 10.59 -4.13
C GLY A 54 16.06 9.61 -2.98
N TYR A 55 15.64 10.14 -1.83
CA TYR A 55 15.46 9.33 -0.63
C TYR A 55 14.24 8.41 -0.72
N TRP A 56 14.45 7.13 -0.39
CA TRP A 56 13.41 6.10 -0.28
C TRP A 56 12.58 5.92 -1.55
N ILE A 57 13.24 5.95 -2.72
CA ILE A 57 12.61 5.61 -3.99
C ILE A 57 12.67 4.11 -4.19
N ILE A 58 11.52 3.52 -4.51
CA ILE A 58 11.35 2.09 -4.71
C ILE A 58 11.38 1.83 -6.21
N HIS A 59 12.35 1.04 -6.65
CA HIS A 59 12.39 0.62 -8.03
C HIS A 59 11.25 -0.40 -8.30
N PRO A 60 10.50 -0.31 -9.41
CA PRO A 60 9.36 -1.20 -9.67
C PRO A 60 9.77 -2.68 -9.76
N TYR A 61 10.98 -2.96 -10.24
CA TYR A 61 11.57 -4.31 -10.30
C TYR A 61 12.48 -4.65 -9.11
N SER A 62 12.29 -4.00 -7.97
CA SER A 62 13.01 -4.33 -6.74
C SER A 62 12.40 -5.56 -6.05
N ASP A 63 13.23 -6.31 -5.33
CA ASP A 63 12.75 -7.45 -4.54
C ASP A 63 11.75 -6.98 -3.47
N PHE A 64 11.96 -5.79 -2.88
CA PHE A 64 11.02 -5.19 -1.94
C PHE A 64 9.64 -5.01 -2.55
N ARG A 65 9.56 -4.39 -3.74
CA ARG A 65 8.28 -4.14 -4.40
C ARG A 65 7.57 -5.46 -4.75
N PHE A 66 8.31 -6.44 -5.25
CA PHE A 66 7.80 -7.77 -5.56
C PHE A 66 7.12 -8.43 -4.35
N TYR A 67 7.82 -8.53 -3.21
CA TYR A 67 7.25 -9.15 -2.01
C TYR A 67 6.12 -8.33 -1.42
N TRP A 68 6.20 -6.99 -1.48
CA TRP A 68 5.12 -6.12 -1.03
C TRP A 68 3.85 -6.37 -1.85
N ASP A 69 3.96 -6.42 -3.18
CA ASP A 69 2.83 -6.70 -4.07
C ASP A 69 2.22 -8.07 -3.81
N LEU A 70 3.03 -9.09 -3.51
CA LEU A 70 2.55 -10.41 -3.11
C LEU A 70 1.74 -10.36 -1.81
N ILE A 71 2.21 -9.64 -0.79
CA ILE A 71 1.47 -9.44 0.47
C ILE A 71 0.15 -8.72 0.20
N MET A 72 0.18 -7.66 -0.61
CA MET A 72 -1.00 -6.90 -0.98
C MET A 72 -2.02 -7.77 -1.72
N LEU A 73 -1.57 -8.61 -2.66
CA LEU A 73 -2.42 -9.54 -3.40
C LEU A 73 -3.16 -10.49 -2.44
N ILE A 74 -2.43 -11.13 -1.51
CA ILE A 74 -3.01 -12.04 -0.51
C ILE A 74 -4.03 -11.31 0.36
N MET A 75 -3.67 -10.12 0.88
CA MET A 75 -4.56 -9.29 1.70
C MET A 75 -5.82 -8.86 0.94
N MET A 76 -5.68 -8.53 -0.34
CA MET A 76 -6.80 -8.14 -1.20
C MET A 76 -7.74 -9.31 -1.48
N MET A 77 -7.20 -10.49 -1.79
CA MET A 77 -8.00 -11.70 -1.97
C MET A 77 -8.76 -12.07 -0.69
N GLY A 78 -8.10 -11.99 0.47
CA GLY A 78 -8.73 -12.22 1.77
C GLY A 78 -9.88 -11.24 2.02
N ASN A 79 -9.64 -9.94 1.82
CA ASN A 79 -10.67 -8.90 1.97
C ASN A 79 -11.85 -9.08 1.01
N LEU A 80 -11.59 -9.50 -0.23
CA LEU A 80 -12.62 -9.71 -1.25
C LEU A 80 -13.64 -10.79 -0.83
N ILE A 81 -13.21 -11.77 -0.04
CA ILE A 81 -14.07 -12.83 0.49
C ILE A 81 -14.68 -12.40 1.84
N ILE A 82 -13.85 -11.90 2.75
CA ILE A 82 -14.25 -11.61 4.13
C ILE A 82 -15.25 -10.45 4.20
N ILE A 83 -15.06 -9.37 3.41
CA ILE A 83 -15.91 -8.17 3.49
C ILE A 83 -17.35 -8.47 3.08
N PRO A 84 -17.66 -9.08 1.91
CA PRO A 84 -19.03 -9.40 1.54
C PRO A 84 -19.70 -10.33 2.55
N VAL A 85 -19.00 -11.39 3.00
CA VAL A 85 -19.53 -12.34 3.99
C VAL A 85 -19.82 -11.64 5.31
N GLY A 86 -18.91 -10.76 5.75
CA GLY A 86 -19.06 -9.86 6.90
C GLY A 86 -20.34 -9.02 6.83
N ILE A 87 -20.56 -8.36 5.69
CA ILE A 87 -21.68 -7.42 5.50
C ILE A 87 -23.04 -8.14 5.47
N THR A 88 -23.11 -9.31 4.82
CA THR A 88 -24.35 -10.03 4.55
C THR A 88 -24.77 -10.98 5.66
N PHE A 89 -23.85 -11.75 6.21
CA PHE A 89 -24.17 -12.83 7.17
C PHE A 89 -24.01 -12.43 8.63
N PHE A 90 -23.16 -11.44 8.95
CA PHE A 90 -22.95 -11.00 10.32
C PHE A 90 -23.76 -9.71 10.61
N SER A 91 -24.77 -9.85 11.45
CA SER A 91 -25.60 -8.74 11.94
C SER A 91 -24.85 -7.84 12.91
N GLU A 92 -23.95 -8.40 13.72
CA GLU A 92 -23.11 -7.69 14.69
C GLU A 92 -21.65 -7.63 14.21
N GLN A 93 -21.34 -6.62 13.39
CA GLN A 93 -19.98 -6.32 12.92
C GLN A 93 -19.17 -5.50 13.94
N THR A 94 -19.59 -5.49 15.21
CA THR A 94 -18.96 -4.68 16.27
C THR A 94 -18.02 -5.49 17.17
N THR A 95 -17.83 -6.78 16.90
CA THR A 95 -16.89 -7.62 17.65
C THR A 95 -15.47 -7.06 17.54
N THR A 96 -14.74 -7.03 18.66
CA THR A 96 -13.36 -6.51 18.72
C THR A 96 -12.45 -7.13 17.66
N THR A 97 -12.58 -8.42 17.39
CA THR A 97 -11.79 -9.13 16.36
C THR A 97 -12.04 -8.59 14.95
N TRP A 98 -13.30 -8.31 14.60
CA TRP A 98 -13.67 -7.74 13.30
C TRP A 98 -13.12 -6.32 13.15
N LEU A 99 -13.22 -5.51 14.20
CA LEU A 99 -12.68 -4.16 14.22
C LEU A 99 -11.15 -4.16 14.04
N VAL A 100 -10.44 -4.97 14.82
CA VAL A 100 -8.97 -5.09 14.75
C VAL A 100 -8.55 -5.53 13.35
N PHE A 101 -9.22 -6.53 12.76
CA PHE A 101 -8.93 -6.98 11.40
C PHE A 101 -9.10 -5.86 10.37
N ASN A 102 -10.23 -5.14 10.38
CA ASN A 102 -10.48 -4.07 9.42
C ASN A 102 -9.50 -2.91 9.58
N VAL A 103 -9.24 -2.47 10.82
CA VAL A 103 -8.30 -1.37 11.08
C VAL A 103 -6.88 -1.75 10.65
N ALA A 104 -6.44 -2.96 10.96
CA ALA A 104 -5.13 -3.46 10.52
C ALA A 104 -5.04 -3.53 8.99
N SER A 105 -6.08 -4.08 8.35
CA SER A 105 -6.19 -4.17 6.89
C SER A 105 -6.12 -2.78 6.26
N ASP A 106 -7.00 -1.85 6.68
CA ASP A 106 -7.06 -0.47 6.17
C ASP A 106 -5.73 0.28 6.39
N THR A 107 -5.04 0.03 7.51
CA THR A 107 -3.70 0.59 7.77
C THR A 107 -2.68 0.10 6.73
N ILE A 108 -2.67 -1.19 6.39
CA ILE A 108 -1.78 -1.75 5.37
C ILE A 108 -2.08 -1.14 3.99
N PHE A 109 -3.35 -0.96 3.62
CA PHE A 109 -3.72 -0.28 2.36
C PHE A 109 -3.32 1.19 2.33
N LEU A 110 -3.35 1.87 3.48
CA LEU A 110 -2.86 3.24 3.60
C LEU A 110 -1.34 3.32 3.45
N VAL A 111 -0.61 2.35 4.01
CA VAL A 111 0.85 2.23 3.80
C VAL A 111 1.17 1.97 2.33
N ASP A 112 0.43 1.09 1.66
CA ASP A 112 0.53 0.86 0.21
C ASP A 112 0.28 2.14 -0.60
N LEU A 113 -0.77 2.90 -0.26
CA LEU A 113 -1.07 4.20 -0.87
C LEU A 113 0.14 5.15 -0.78
N VAL A 114 0.77 5.25 0.40
CA VAL A 114 1.94 6.10 0.60
C VAL A 114 3.14 5.59 -0.21
N MET A 115 3.36 4.29 -0.27
CA MET A 115 4.46 3.71 -1.05
C MET A 115 4.28 3.90 -2.56
N ASN A 116 3.05 3.92 -3.07
CA ASN A 116 2.80 4.20 -4.48
C ASN A 116 3.27 5.61 -4.92
N PHE A 117 3.41 6.56 -3.99
CA PHE A 117 4.06 7.86 -4.28
C PHE A 117 5.59 7.80 -4.43
N ARG A 118 6.19 6.66 -4.09
CA ARG A 118 7.64 6.43 -4.09
C ARG A 118 8.08 5.32 -5.05
N THR A 119 7.13 4.54 -5.57
CA THR A 119 7.39 3.50 -6.58
C THR A 119 7.59 4.14 -7.95
N GLY A 120 8.68 3.77 -8.63
CA GLY A 120 8.94 4.18 -10.02
C GLY A 120 7.86 3.71 -10.99
N ILE A 121 7.68 4.46 -12.07
CA ILE A 121 6.68 4.16 -13.11
C ILE A 121 7.40 3.52 -14.30
N VAL A 122 6.87 2.40 -14.80
CA VAL A 122 7.30 1.81 -16.07
C VAL A 122 6.43 2.40 -17.17
N ASN A 123 7.04 2.96 -18.21
CA ASN A 123 6.33 3.40 -19.40
C ASN A 123 6.18 2.21 -20.36
N GLU A 124 4.97 1.74 -20.58
CA GLU A 124 4.64 0.57 -21.42
C GLU A 124 5.15 0.74 -22.87
N GLU A 125 5.11 1.95 -23.43
CA GLU A 125 5.46 2.19 -24.85
C GLU A 125 6.97 2.28 -25.10
N SER A 126 7.72 2.85 -24.15
CA SER A 126 9.17 3.09 -24.30
C SER A 126 10.04 2.14 -23.47
N SER A 127 9.41 1.32 -22.61
CA SER A 127 10.06 0.51 -21.57
C SER A 127 10.98 1.33 -20.64
N GLU A 128 10.79 2.65 -20.58
CA GLU A 128 11.58 3.54 -19.74
C GLU A 128 11.04 3.54 -18.30
N ILE A 129 11.95 3.51 -17.32
CA ILE A 129 11.61 3.56 -15.90
C ILE A 129 11.79 4.99 -15.38
N ILE A 130 10.70 5.63 -14.97
CA ILE A 130 10.70 6.97 -14.40
C ILE A 130 10.90 6.88 -12.88
N LEU A 131 11.98 7.47 -12.38
CA LEU A 131 12.31 7.51 -10.94
C LEU A 131 12.21 8.91 -10.31
N ASP A 132 11.93 9.96 -11.09
CA ASP A 132 11.79 11.31 -10.54
C ASP A 132 10.57 11.38 -9.58
N PRO A 133 10.77 11.67 -8.28
CA PRO A 133 9.71 11.68 -7.28
C PRO A 133 8.59 12.69 -7.60
N LYS A 134 8.91 13.81 -8.26
CA LYS A 134 7.92 14.83 -8.63
C LYS A 134 7.03 14.32 -9.75
N VAL A 135 7.62 13.64 -10.74
CA VAL A 135 6.89 13.05 -11.86
C VAL A 135 6.03 11.90 -11.35
N ILE A 136 6.58 11.00 -10.52
CA ILE A 136 5.83 9.90 -9.88
C ILE A 136 4.60 10.45 -9.15
N LYS A 137 4.80 11.42 -8.26
CA LYS A 137 3.70 12.03 -7.50
C LYS A 137 2.64 12.63 -8.41
N MET A 138 3.03 13.44 -9.38
CA MET A 138 2.07 14.13 -10.25
C MET A 138 1.28 13.15 -11.13
N ASN A 139 1.95 12.12 -11.66
CA ASN A 139 1.29 11.09 -12.46
C ASN A 139 0.32 10.27 -11.61
N TYR A 140 0.72 9.87 -10.40
CA TYR A 140 -0.13 9.11 -9.50
C TYR A 140 -1.37 9.90 -9.05
N LEU A 141 -1.21 11.19 -8.72
CA LEU A 141 -2.32 12.08 -8.36
C LEU A 141 -3.34 12.25 -9.48
N LYS A 142 -2.90 12.28 -10.74
CA LYS A 142 -3.78 12.47 -11.91
C LYS A 142 -4.50 11.20 -12.35
N SER A 143 -3.99 10.02 -12.00
CA SER A 143 -4.48 8.74 -12.50
C SER A 143 -5.29 8.00 -11.44
N TRP A 144 -4.60 7.34 -10.49
CA TRP A 144 -5.19 6.32 -9.63
C TRP A 144 -5.41 6.77 -8.19
N PHE A 145 -4.79 7.87 -7.77
CA PHE A 145 -4.81 8.31 -6.38
C PHE A 145 -6.22 8.41 -5.80
N VAL A 146 -7.20 8.96 -6.52
CA VAL A 146 -8.56 9.16 -5.98
C VAL A 146 -9.21 7.81 -5.65
N VAL A 147 -9.13 6.84 -6.54
CA VAL A 147 -9.71 5.50 -6.34
C VAL A 147 -8.97 4.77 -5.22
N ASP A 148 -7.64 4.88 -5.19
CA ASP A 148 -6.82 4.25 -4.17
C ASP A 148 -7.06 4.88 -2.78
N PHE A 149 -7.18 6.20 -2.70
CA PHE A 149 -7.46 6.91 -1.45
C PHE A 149 -8.84 6.54 -0.89
N LEU A 150 -9.89 6.62 -1.71
CA LEU A 150 -11.26 6.29 -1.29
C LEU A 150 -11.40 4.82 -0.86
N SER A 151 -10.62 3.92 -1.46
CA SER A 151 -10.62 2.50 -1.11
C SER A 151 -9.77 2.14 0.11
N SER A 152 -8.87 3.04 0.54
CA SER A 152 -7.99 2.82 1.70
C SER A 152 -8.52 3.46 2.99
N ILE A 153 -9.39 4.47 2.88
CA ILE A 153 -9.92 5.15 4.06
C ILE A 153 -11.00 4.32 4.75
N PRO A 154 -10.96 4.21 6.10
CA PRO A 154 -12.01 3.61 6.92
C PRO A 154 -13.25 4.54 7.04
N VAL A 155 -13.93 4.80 5.92
CA VAL A 155 -15.04 5.79 5.86
C VAL A 155 -16.20 5.39 6.77
N ASP A 156 -16.49 4.09 6.87
CA ASP A 156 -17.48 3.51 7.78
C ASP A 156 -17.19 3.87 9.25
N TYR A 157 -15.94 3.73 9.70
CA TYR A 157 -15.55 4.04 11.07
C TYR A 157 -15.52 5.54 11.37
N ILE A 158 -15.05 6.37 10.43
CA ILE A 158 -15.09 7.83 10.57
C ILE A 158 -16.55 8.27 10.76
N PHE A 159 -17.47 7.74 9.97
CA PHE A 159 -18.89 8.05 10.09
C PHE A 159 -19.46 7.61 11.45
N LEU A 160 -19.13 6.40 11.93
CA LEU A 160 -19.58 5.90 13.23
C LEU A 160 -19.04 6.74 14.41
N ILE A 161 -17.80 7.22 14.34
CA ILE A 161 -17.21 8.09 15.37
C ILE A 161 -17.87 9.46 15.37
N VAL A 162 -18.03 10.05 14.18
CA VAL A 162 -18.73 11.33 14.01
C VAL A 162 -20.16 11.22 14.55
N GLU A 163 -20.86 10.13 14.27
CA GLU A 163 -22.20 9.87 14.80
C GLU A 163 -22.23 9.77 16.33
N LYS A 164 -21.30 9.04 16.94
CA LYS A 164 -21.21 8.93 18.42
C LYS A 164 -20.88 10.26 19.11
N GLY A 165 -20.24 11.20 18.41
CA GLY A 165 -19.93 12.53 18.95
C GLY A 165 -21.11 13.52 18.96
N PHE A 166 -22.17 13.25 18.20
CA PHE A 166 -23.41 14.05 18.22
C PHE A 166 -24.39 13.44 19.22
N ASP A 167 -24.27 13.83 20.48
CA ASP A 167 -25.01 13.22 21.57
C ASP A 167 -26.51 13.57 21.57
N SER A 168 -27.33 12.52 21.75
CA SER A 168 -28.68 12.46 22.34
C SER A 168 -29.88 13.15 21.65
N GLU A 169 -31.03 12.44 21.64
CA GLU A 169 -32.40 12.85 21.22
C GLU A 169 -32.81 12.81 19.73
N VAL A 170 -31.91 12.95 18.76
CA VAL A 170 -32.33 13.12 17.34
C VAL A 170 -32.54 11.79 16.57
N TYR A 171 -32.10 10.66 17.10
CA TYR A 171 -32.08 9.38 16.37
C TYR A 171 -33.37 8.59 16.53
N LYS A 172 -34.49 9.15 16.05
CA LYS A 172 -35.71 8.38 15.75
C LYS A 172 -35.33 7.21 14.85
N THR A 173 -35.67 5.99 15.27
CA THR A 173 -35.20 4.66 14.82
C THR A 173 -35.07 4.47 13.30
N ALA A 174 -35.85 5.19 12.48
CA ALA A 174 -35.75 5.18 11.02
C ALA A 174 -34.47 5.86 10.47
N ARG A 175 -33.94 6.90 11.13
CA ARG A 175 -32.73 7.62 10.72
C ARG A 175 -31.48 6.81 11.04
N ALA A 176 -31.44 6.15 12.19
CA ALA A 176 -30.37 5.22 12.59
C ALA A 176 -30.28 4.01 11.64
N LEU A 177 -31.41 3.39 11.27
CA LEU A 177 -31.42 2.30 10.30
C LEU A 177 -30.92 2.73 8.91
N ARG A 178 -31.26 3.94 8.46
CA ARG A 178 -30.78 4.50 7.18
C ARG A 178 -29.26 4.73 7.22
N ILE A 179 -28.76 5.21 8.35
CA ILE A 179 -27.34 5.44 8.59
C ILE A 179 -26.55 4.13 8.60
N VAL A 180 -27.00 3.10 9.31
CA VAL A 180 -26.37 1.77 9.31
C VAL A 180 -26.32 1.16 7.91
N ARG A 181 -27.36 1.37 7.09
CA ARG A 181 -27.34 0.96 5.67
C ARG A 181 -26.33 1.78 4.87
N PHE A 182 -26.19 3.07 5.15
CA PHE A 182 -25.24 3.94 4.45
C PHE A 182 -23.79 3.58 4.80
N THR A 183 -23.46 3.31 6.05
CA THR A 183 -22.11 2.85 6.45
C THR A 183 -21.75 1.50 5.81
N LYS A 184 -22.72 0.59 5.66
CA LYS A 184 -22.55 -0.65 4.89
C LYS A 184 -22.31 -0.42 3.39
N ILE A 185 -22.87 0.64 2.80
CA ILE A 185 -22.58 1.00 1.39
C ILE A 185 -21.18 1.59 1.29
N LEU A 186 -20.75 2.41 2.26
CA LEU A 186 -19.40 2.98 2.28
C LEU A 186 -18.32 1.92 2.46
N SER A 187 -18.58 0.85 3.21
CA SER A 187 -17.63 -0.26 3.31
C SER A 187 -17.44 -1.02 1.99
N LEU A 188 -18.38 -0.92 1.03
CA LEU A 188 -18.21 -1.43 -0.33
C LEU A 188 -17.20 -0.62 -1.14
N LEU A 189 -16.83 0.60 -0.74
CA LEU A 189 -15.72 1.34 -1.38
C LEU A 189 -14.40 0.57 -1.28
N ARG A 190 -14.24 -0.32 -0.28
CA ARG A 190 -13.11 -1.25 -0.20
C ARG A 190 -13.05 -2.20 -1.40
N LEU A 191 -14.16 -2.46 -2.12
CA LEU A 191 -14.15 -3.27 -3.35
C LEU A 191 -13.45 -2.57 -4.52
N LEU A 192 -13.32 -1.23 -4.49
CA LEU A 192 -12.52 -0.49 -5.47
C LEU A 192 -11.03 -0.90 -5.45
N ARG A 193 -10.57 -1.58 -4.39
CA ARG A 193 -9.26 -2.23 -4.34
C ARG A 193 -9.07 -3.22 -5.50
N LEU A 194 -10.14 -3.80 -6.05
CA LEU A 194 -10.07 -4.66 -7.24
C LEU A 194 -9.39 -3.99 -8.43
N SER A 195 -9.50 -2.66 -8.56
CA SER A 195 -8.76 -1.93 -9.59
C SER A 195 -7.24 -2.12 -9.45
N ARG A 196 -6.71 -2.24 -8.22
CA ARG A 196 -5.29 -2.53 -7.98
C ARG A 196 -4.92 -3.95 -8.36
N LEU A 197 -5.85 -4.90 -8.17
CA LEU A 197 -5.62 -6.31 -8.48
C LEU A 197 -5.39 -6.48 -9.98
N ILE A 198 -6.22 -5.81 -10.79
CA ILE A 198 -6.10 -5.81 -12.25
C ILE A 198 -4.74 -5.23 -12.65
N ARG A 199 -4.33 -4.10 -12.05
CA ARG A 199 -3.03 -3.49 -12.33
C ARG A 199 -1.86 -4.39 -11.95
N TYR A 200 -1.90 -5.01 -10.77
CA TYR A 200 -0.86 -5.94 -10.36
C TYR A 200 -0.81 -7.16 -11.27
N ILE A 201 -1.95 -7.75 -11.63
CA ILE A 201 -1.95 -8.87 -12.57
C ILE A 201 -1.36 -8.45 -13.92
N HIS A 202 -1.75 -7.30 -14.46
CA HIS A 202 -1.25 -6.82 -15.75
C HIS A 202 0.26 -6.56 -15.71
N GLN A 203 0.74 -5.87 -14.67
CA GLN A 203 2.16 -5.62 -14.48
C GLN A 203 2.99 -6.91 -14.35
N TRP A 204 2.40 -7.98 -13.81
CA TRP A 204 3.06 -9.28 -13.67
C TRP A 204 2.97 -10.14 -14.92
N GLU A 205 1.98 -9.92 -15.79
CA GLU A 205 1.85 -10.61 -17.07
C GLU A 205 2.93 -10.15 -18.08
N GLU A 206 3.38 -8.89 -17.96
CA GLU A 206 4.42 -8.31 -18.80
C GLU A 206 5.86 -8.71 -18.41
N VAL A 207 6.02 -9.42 -17.30
CA VAL A 207 7.32 -9.83 -16.69
C VAL A 207 7.69 -11.27 -17.05
#